data_AF-A0A5E4QEQ2-F1
#
_entry.id   AF-A0A5E4QEQ2-F1
#
_cell.length_a   1.000
_cell.length_b   1.000
_cell.length_c   1.000
_cell.angle_alpha   90.00
_cell.angle_beta   90.00
_cell.angle_gamma   90.00
#
_symmetry.space_group_name_H-M   'P 1'
#
loop_
_entity.id
_entity.type
_entity.pdbx_description
1 polymer ?
#
loop_
_entity_poly.entity_id
_entity_poly.type
_entity_poly.pdbx_seq_one_letter_code
_entity_poly.pdbx_strand_id
1 'polypeptide(L)'
;MPVPNFLKQPLSVYMIAEQYWDLKAYPTQYVFALLALVSEDKLERDKCIELSSPEGQEEWLNYCRRPRRTILELTIDVLFELFSTIKPRSFSIASSCVPAEVVEYSTKIKKPRLGLCSNWMKHLDVGRRLYGWINKGVFKFPEPNVPLILIGPGTGLAPFRSLIQDRIARGVAGNIHLFFGCRYKEKDFLCRHEIEKWETDGHVVVYVQHKISEHRNTLRDLILSGAHIYVSGNSKNMPDNVRDSFIENVLCDLEDAKGFVKNMVQTGRYQTETW
;
A
#
# COMPACT_ATOMS: atom_id res chain seq x y z
N MET A 1 9.52 27.17 -12.27
CA MET A 1 9.96 25.77 -12.49
C MET A 1 10.05 25.55 -13.99
N PRO A 2 11.19 25.08 -14.56
CA PRO A 2 11.30 24.90 -16.00
C PRO A 2 10.27 23.88 -16.49
N VAL A 3 9.63 24.16 -17.63
CA VAL A 3 8.69 23.23 -18.26
C VAL A 3 9.46 21.95 -18.64
N PRO A 4 9.03 20.77 -18.17
CA PRO A 4 9.66 19.51 -18.53
C PRO A 4 9.77 19.36 -20.06
N ASN A 5 10.89 18.83 -20.56
CA ASN A 5 11.17 18.77 -21.99
C ASN A 5 10.07 18.10 -22.82
N PHE A 6 9.36 17.11 -22.25
CA PHE A 6 8.26 16.42 -22.93
C PHE A 6 6.97 17.27 -23.07
N LEU A 7 6.82 18.35 -22.30
CA LEU A 7 5.73 19.33 -22.43
C LEU A 7 6.11 20.50 -23.35
N LYS A 8 7.31 20.50 -23.94
CA LYS A 8 7.74 21.54 -24.88
C LYS A 8 7.17 21.35 -26.29
N GLN A 9 6.66 20.16 -26.59
CA GLN A 9 5.96 19.88 -27.84
C GLN A 9 4.44 20.05 -27.66
N PRO A 10 3.70 20.45 -28.70
CA PRO A 10 2.24 20.46 -28.65
C PRO A 10 1.71 19.04 -28.39
N LEU A 11 0.81 18.92 -27.40
CA LEU A 11 0.14 17.66 -27.06
C LEU A 11 -1.35 17.79 -27.37
N SER A 12 -1.97 16.72 -27.87
CA SER A 12 -3.42 16.70 -28.05
C SER A 12 -4.13 16.59 -26.70
N VAL A 13 -5.36 17.10 -26.61
CA VAL A 13 -6.21 16.94 -25.42
C VAL A 13 -6.36 15.46 -25.06
N TYR A 14 -6.45 14.58 -26.06
CA TYR A 14 -6.49 13.13 -25.85
C TYR A 14 -5.25 12.61 -25.11
N MET A 15 -4.04 13.00 -25.55
CA MET A 15 -2.80 12.59 -24.89
C MET A 15 -2.71 13.13 -23.46
N ILE A 16 -3.18 14.36 -23.24
CA ILE A 16 -3.22 14.99 -21.92
C ILE A 16 -4.16 14.22 -20.99
N ALA A 17 -5.38 13.93 -21.46
CA ALA A 17 -6.38 13.17 -20.72
C ALA A 17 -5.95 11.73 -20.43
N GLU A 18 -5.25 11.08 -21.36
CA GLU A 18 -4.79 9.70 -21.21
C GLU A 18 -3.60 9.56 -20.25
N GLN A 19 -2.61 10.46 -20.36
CA GLN A 19 -1.31 10.26 -19.71
C GLN A 19 -1.06 11.17 -18.51
N TYR A 20 -1.79 12.27 -18.38
CA TYR A 20 -1.47 13.33 -17.42
C TYR A 20 -2.59 13.65 -16.45
N TRP A 21 -3.85 13.69 -16.88
CA TRP A 21 -4.96 14.06 -16.00
C TRP A 21 -5.53 12.89 -15.22
N ASP A 22 -5.69 13.08 -13.91
CA ASP A 22 -6.46 12.15 -13.08
C ASP A 22 -7.96 12.42 -13.28
N LEU A 23 -8.53 11.78 -14.29
CA LEU A 23 -9.95 11.89 -14.62
C LEU A 23 -10.86 11.30 -13.53
N LYS A 24 -10.31 10.59 -12.55
CA LYS A 24 -11.05 10.05 -11.40
C LYS A 24 -10.90 10.91 -10.15
N ALA A 25 -10.22 12.05 -10.24
CA ALA A 25 -10.13 13.02 -9.16
C ALA A 25 -11.53 13.52 -8.79
N TYR A 26 -11.76 13.68 -7.49
CA TYR A 26 -12.98 14.32 -7.02
C TYR A 26 -12.86 15.84 -7.17
N PRO A 27 -13.95 16.55 -7.46
CA PRO A 27 -13.94 18.02 -7.50
C PRO A 27 -13.63 18.60 -6.12
N THR A 28 -12.57 19.40 -6.00
CA THR A 28 -12.22 20.08 -4.76
C THR A 28 -13.11 21.33 -4.56
N GLN A 29 -13.09 21.93 -3.37
CA GLN A 29 -13.78 23.21 -3.16
C GLN A 29 -13.26 24.31 -4.10
N TYR A 30 -11.96 24.28 -4.43
CA TYR A 30 -11.36 25.18 -5.41
C TYR A 30 -11.97 25.02 -6.81
N VAL A 31 -12.26 23.79 -7.25
CA VAL A 31 -12.97 23.53 -8.50
C VAL A 31 -14.33 24.24 -8.53
N PHE A 32 -15.09 24.17 -7.43
CA PHE A 32 -16.38 24.87 -7.35
C PHE A 32 -16.23 26.38 -7.36
N ALA A 33 -15.18 26.94 -6.75
CA ALA A 33 -14.89 28.36 -6.85
C ALA A 33 -14.66 28.80 -8.30
N LEU A 34 -13.94 28.00 -9.10
CA LEU A 34 -13.74 28.27 -10.53
C LEU A 34 -15.03 28.14 -11.34
N LEU A 35 -15.82 27.10 -11.08
CA LEU A 35 -17.10 26.89 -11.77
C LEU A 35 -18.09 28.02 -11.48
N ALA A 36 -18.10 28.58 -10.28
CA ALA A 36 -18.91 29.75 -9.96
C ALA A 36 -18.58 30.97 -10.84
N LEU A 37 -17.33 31.13 -11.30
CA LEU A 37 -16.92 32.25 -12.14
C LEU A 37 -17.40 32.13 -13.59
N VAL A 38 -17.55 30.90 -14.09
CA VAL A 38 -17.91 30.64 -15.49
C VAL A 38 -19.37 30.21 -15.66
N SER A 39 -20.05 29.87 -14.57
CA SER A 39 -21.45 29.43 -14.61
C SER A 39 -22.39 30.56 -15.03
N GLU A 40 -23.07 30.35 -16.16
CA GLU A 40 -24.09 31.25 -16.68
C GLU A 40 -25.40 31.15 -15.88
N ASP A 41 -25.78 29.93 -15.47
CA ASP A 41 -26.96 29.70 -14.64
C ASP A 41 -26.75 30.22 -13.20
N LYS A 42 -27.75 30.94 -12.69
CA LYS A 42 -27.69 31.56 -11.37
C LYS A 42 -27.72 30.52 -10.26
N LEU A 43 -28.55 29.48 -10.37
CA LEU A 43 -28.68 28.46 -9.33
C LEU A 43 -27.43 27.60 -9.24
N GLU A 44 -26.85 27.23 -10.38
CA GLU A 44 -25.57 26.52 -10.47
C GLU A 44 -24.44 27.35 -9.85
N ARG A 45 -24.37 28.64 -10.18
CA ARG A 45 -23.39 29.57 -9.61
C ARG A 45 -23.53 29.69 -8.10
N ASP A 46 -24.74 29.95 -7.60
CA ASP A 46 -25.01 30.10 -6.17
C ASP A 46 -24.64 28.81 -5.41
N LYS A 47 -24.93 27.63 -5.99
CA LYS A 47 -24.54 26.34 -5.40
C LYS A 47 -23.03 26.12 -5.42
N CYS A 48 -22.35 26.51 -6.50
CA CYS A 48 -20.89 26.44 -6.57
C CYS A 48 -20.22 27.34 -5.52
N ILE A 49 -20.77 28.55 -5.29
CA ILE A 49 -20.32 29.46 -4.23
C ILE A 49 -20.47 28.78 -2.86
N GLU A 50 -21.64 28.21 -2.57
CA GLU A 50 -21.89 27.47 -1.32
C GLU A 50 -20.87 26.33 -1.14
N LEU A 51 -20.71 25.45 -2.13
CA LEU A 51 -19.80 24.30 -2.07
C LEU A 51 -18.32 24.70 -1.90
N SER A 52 -17.96 25.89 -2.39
CA SER A 52 -16.60 26.42 -2.27
C SER A 52 -16.33 27.11 -0.92
N SER A 53 -17.37 27.43 -0.15
CA SER A 53 -17.24 28.19 1.10
C SER A 53 -16.85 27.30 2.29
N PRO A 54 -16.29 27.89 3.37
CA PRO A 54 -16.05 27.17 4.63
C PRO A 54 -17.32 26.58 5.23
N GLU A 55 -18.44 27.32 5.17
CA GLU A 55 -19.73 26.92 5.72
C GLU A 55 -20.35 25.74 4.95
N GLY A 56 -20.10 25.66 3.63
CA GLY A 56 -20.58 24.59 2.77
C GLY A 56 -19.72 23.31 2.80
N GLN A 57 -18.77 23.17 3.72
CA GLN A 57 -17.87 22.01 3.76
C GLN A 57 -18.62 20.67 3.88
N GLU A 58 -19.63 20.59 4.75
CA GLU A 58 -20.40 19.36 4.94
C GLU A 58 -21.24 19.01 3.70
N GLU A 59 -21.81 20.04 3.07
CA GLU A 59 -22.56 19.89 1.83
C GLU A 59 -21.65 19.45 0.68
N TRP A 60 -20.44 20.00 0.58
CA TRP A 60 -19.42 19.53 -0.36
C TRP A 60 -19.02 18.07 -0.12
N LEU A 61 -18.87 17.64 1.14
CA LEU A 61 -18.61 16.24 1.47
C LEU A 61 -19.75 15.33 1.01
N ASN A 62 -21.01 15.75 1.21
CA ASN A 62 -22.21 15.03 0.79
C ASN A 62 -22.38 14.98 -0.72
N TYR A 63 -22.08 16.07 -1.41
CA TYR A 63 -22.25 16.17 -2.85
C TYR A 63 -21.12 15.44 -3.60
N CYS A 64 -19.86 15.63 -3.21
CA CYS A 64 -18.69 15.12 -3.92
C CYS A 64 -18.09 13.86 -3.28
N ARG A 65 -17.62 13.97 -2.04
CA ARG A 65 -16.66 13.01 -1.47
C ARG A 65 -17.31 11.69 -1.07
N ARG A 66 -18.47 11.74 -0.40
CA ARG A 66 -19.20 10.54 0.07
C ARG A 66 -19.76 9.73 -1.11
N PRO A 67 -20.40 10.33 -2.13
CA PRO A 67 -20.83 9.60 -3.34
C PRO A 67 -19.64 9.20 -4.24
N ARG A 68 -18.50 9.88 -4.07
CA ARG A 68 -17.29 9.78 -4.90
C ARG A 68 -17.55 10.19 -6.35
N ARG A 69 -18.13 11.38 -6.52
CA ARG A 69 -18.25 12.04 -7.83
C ARG A 69 -16.87 12.33 -8.41
N THR A 70 -16.78 12.34 -9.73
CA THR A 70 -15.56 12.66 -10.48
C THR A 70 -15.69 14.00 -11.18
N ILE A 71 -14.55 14.62 -11.45
CA ILE A 71 -14.46 15.87 -12.21
C ILE A 71 -15.09 15.78 -13.61
N LEU A 72 -15.17 14.58 -14.21
CA LEU A 72 -15.83 14.34 -15.50
C LEU A 72 -17.35 14.58 -15.49
N GLU A 73 -17.97 14.62 -14.31
CA GLU A 73 -19.39 14.92 -14.15
C GLU A 73 -19.69 16.43 -14.22
N LEU A 74 -18.65 17.27 -14.36
CA LEU A 74 -18.73 18.73 -14.38
C LEU A 74 -18.39 19.30 -15.76
N THR A 75 -18.85 20.51 -16.05
CA THR A 75 -18.70 21.18 -17.35
C THR A 75 -17.23 21.43 -17.70
N ILE A 76 -16.93 21.38 -19.00
CA ILE A 76 -15.58 21.26 -19.58
C ILE A 76 -14.91 22.62 -19.82
N ASP A 77 -15.58 23.76 -19.67
CA ASP A 77 -15.06 25.05 -20.14
C ASP A 77 -13.74 25.50 -19.44
N VAL A 78 -13.41 24.91 -18.28
CA VAL A 78 -12.20 25.23 -17.50
C VAL A 78 -11.25 24.03 -17.35
N LEU A 79 -11.12 23.18 -18.39
CA LEU A 79 -10.30 21.95 -18.40
C LEU A 79 -8.99 22.06 -17.59
N PHE A 80 -8.08 22.96 -17.96
CA PHE A 80 -6.72 22.95 -17.45
C PHE A 80 -6.56 23.35 -15.98
N GLU A 81 -7.51 24.11 -15.43
CA GLU A 81 -7.47 24.51 -14.02
C GLU A 81 -8.15 23.47 -13.11
N LEU A 82 -8.99 22.62 -13.69
CA LEU A 82 -9.81 21.63 -12.97
C LEU A 82 -9.08 20.30 -12.72
N PHE A 83 -8.29 19.82 -13.68
CA PHE A 83 -7.69 18.48 -13.58
C PHE A 83 -6.39 18.48 -12.79
N SER A 84 -6.33 17.63 -11.76
CA SER A 84 -5.08 17.26 -11.11
C SER A 84 -4.28 16.28 -11.96
N THR A 85 -2.96 16.25 -11.78
CA THR A 85 -2.11 15.29 -12.48
C THR A 85 -2.20 13.88 -11.87
N ILE A 86 -2.05 12.85 -12.72
CA ILE A 86 -1.90 11.46 -12.30
C ILE A 86 -0.65 11.37 -11.41
N LYS A 87 -0.87 10.96 -10.17
CA LYS A 87 0.24 10.72 -9.23
C LYS A 87 0.89 9.37 -9.52
N PRO A 88 2.22 9.26 -9.45
CA PRO A 88 2.92 7.97 -9.54
C PRO A 88 2.45 7.06 -8.40
N ARG A 89 2.42 5.75 -8.65
CA ARG A 89 2.00 4.75 -7.67
C ARG A 89 3.19 3.91 -7.22
N SER A 90 3.45 3.91 -5.92
CA SER A 90 4.49 3.09 -5.30
C SER A 90 4.01 1.65 -5.10
N PHE A 91 4.93 0.71 -5.26
CA PHE A 91 4.77 -0.71 -4.95
C PHE A 91 5.99 -1.19 -4.16
N SER A 92 5.78 -2.09 -3.20
CA SER A 92 6.89 -2.80 -2.57
C SER A 92 7.42 -3.86 -3.54
N ILE A 93 8.73 -3.87 -3.77
CA ILE A 93 9.40 -4.83 -4.65
C ILE A 93 9.27 -6.22 -4.01
N ALA A 94 8.72 -7.18 -4.77
CA ALA A 94 8.39 -8.51 -4.27
C ALA A 94 9.40 -9.61 -4.69
N SER A 95 10.49 -9.24 -5.36
CA SER A 95 11.53 -10.14 -5.83
C SER A 95 12.89 -9.78 -5.23
N SER A 96 13.76 -10.76 -5.06
CA SER A 96 15.19 -10.49 -4.84
C SER A 96 15.88 -10.15 -6.17
N CYS A 97 17.12 -9.67 -6.12
CA CYS A 97 17.94 -9.48 -7.32
C CYS A 97 18.45 -10.81 -7.93
N VAL A 98 18.12 -11.94 -7.31
CA VAL A 98 18.45 -13.28 -7.79
C VAL A 98 17.27 -13.80 -8.62
N PRO A 99 17.49 -14.38 -9.82
CA PRO A 99 16.39 -14.81 -10.67
C PRO A 99 15.51 -15.83 -9.94
N ALA A 100 14.24 -15.47 -9.73
CA ALA A 100 13.19 -16.34 -9.21
C ALA A 100 12.03 -16.37 -10.20
N GLU A 101 11.33 -17.50 -10.25
CA GLU A 101 10.19 -17.70 -11.15
C GLU A 101 9.08 -16.66 -10.91
N VAL A 102 8.51 -16.17 -12.02
CA VAL A 102 7.38 -15.26 -12.00
C VAL A 102 6.11 -16.08 -11.76
N VAL A 103 5.43 -15.85 -10.63
CA VAL A 103 4.18 -16.52 -10.29
C VAL A 103 3.00 -15.66 -10.77
N GLU A 104 2.19 -16.20 -11.69
CA GLU A 104 0.95 -15.56 -12.13
C GLU A 104 -0.18 -15.80 -11.13
N TYR A 105 -1.00 -14.78 -10.88
CA TYR A 105 -2.24 -14.94 -10.12
C TYR A 105 -3.38 -14.10 -10.70
N SER A 106 -4.59 -14.61 -10.58
CA SER A 106 -5.83 -13.96 -11.02
C SER A 106 -6.81 -13.83 -9.87
N THR A 107 -7.22 -12.61 -9.54
CA THR A 107 -8.32 -12.36 -8.60
C THR A 107 -9.59 -12.05 -9.38
N LYS A 108 -10.66 -12.85 -9.14
CA LYS A 108 -12.00 -12.57 -9.68
C LYS A 108 -12.66 -11.51 -8.82
N ILE A 109 -12.96 -10.34 -9.40
CA ILE A 109 -13.74 -9.30 -8.73
C ILE A 109 -15.02 -9.02 -9.54
N LYS A 110 -16.19 -9.12 -8.87
CA LYS A 110 -17.50 -8.67 -9.40
C LYS A 110 -17.49 -7.14 -9.51
N LYS A 111 -17.87 -6.58 -10.68
CA LYS A 111 -17.72 -5.17 -11.11
C LYS A 111 -17.38 -4.18 -9.98
N PRO A 112 -16.08 -4.04 -9.64
CA PRO A 112 -15.62 -3.08 -8.65
C PRO A 112 -15.23 -1.77 -9.32
N ARG A 113 -15.09 -0.70 -8.53
CA ARG A 113 -14.30 0.46 -8.95
C ARG A 113 -12.83 0.01 -9.09
N LEU A 114 -12.28 0.18 -10.29
CA LEU A 114 -10.93 -0.25 -10.65
C LEU A 114 -9.93 0.89 -10.39
N GLY A 115 -8.88 0.61 -9.62
CA GLY A 115 -7.77 1.56 -9.42
C GLY A 115 -7.06 1.84 -10.73
N LEU A 116 -6.64 3.09 -10.97
CA LEU A 116 -6.04 3.50 -12.25
C LEU A 116 -4.80 2.66 -12.59
N CYS A 117 -3.77 2.70 -11.74
CA CYS A 117 -2.50 2.02 -11.98
C CYS A 117 -2.64 0.49 -11.97
N SER A 118 -3.31 -0.10 -10.96
CA SER A 118 -3.42 -1.56 -10.87
C SER A 118 -4.26 -2.18 -12.00
N ASN A 119 -5.31 -1.48 -12.44
CA ASN A 119 -6.10 -1.94 -13.58
C ASN A 119 -5.35 -1.76 -14.90
N TRP A 120 -4.63 -0.64 -15.07
CA TRP A 120 -3.79 -0.43 -16.23
C TRP A 120 -2.73 -1.53 -16.35
N MET A 121 -1.99 -1.82 -15.27
CA MET A 121 -0.98 -2.90 -15.25
C MET A 121 -1.55 -4.28 -15.55
N LYS A 122 -2.78 -4.57 -15.10
CA LYS A 122 -3.45 -5.85 -15.37
C LYS A 122 -3.67 -6.11 -16.87
N HIS A 123 -3.76 -5.08 -17.69
CA HIS A 123 -4.01 -5.19 -19.14
C HIS A 123 -2.75 -4.97 -19.97
N LEU A 124 -1.56 -4.99 -19.36
CA LEU A 124 -0.31 -4.86 -20.10
C LEU A 124 0.15 -6.20 -20.64
N ASP A 125 0.59 -6.18 -21.90
CA ASP A 125 1.25 -7.30 -22.52
C ASP A 125 2.70 -7.46 -22.01
N VAL A 126 3.18 -8.70 -21.99
CA VAL A 126 4.59 -9.01 -21.71
C VAL A 126 5.48 -8.30 -22.74
N GLY A 127 6.59 -7.71 -22.27
CA GLY A 127 7.52 -6.94 -23.11
C GLY A 127 7.19 -5.44 -23.19
N ARG A 128 6.07 -4.98 -22.62
CA ARG A 128 5.77 -3.55 -22.50
C ARG A 128 6.81 -2.85 -21.62
N ARG A 129 7.31 -1.69 -22.07
CA ARG A 129 8.19 -0.84 -21.27
C ARG A 129 7.40 -0.03 -20.25
N LEU A 130 7.88 -0.02 -19.01
CA LEU A 130 7.35 0.77 -17.91
C LEU A 130 8.33 1.88 -17.54
N TYR A 131 7.80 3.06 -17.23
CA TYR A 131 8.58 4.16 -16.68
C TYR A 131 8.42 4.17 -15.17
N GLY A 132 9.55 4.21 -14.45
CA GLY A 132 9.57 4.23 -13.00
C GLY A 132 10.96 4.48 -12.48
N TRP A 133 11.07 4.60 -11.16
CA TRP A 133 12.32 4.72 -10.45
C TRP A 133 12.24 3.89 -9.17
N ILE A 134 13.40 3.49 -8.68
CA ILE A 134 13.51 2.72 -7.44
C ILE A 134 13.76 3.71 -6.30
N ASN A 135 12.87 3.69 -5.30
CA ASN A 135 13.12 4.37 -4.04
C ASN A 135 13.72 3.38 -3.05
N LYS A 136 14.68 3.84 -2.24
CA LYS A 136 15.23 3.03 -1.16
C LYS A 136 14.12 2.72 -0.14
N GLY A 137 13.90 1.44 0.13
CA GLY A 137 12.92 0.98 1.12
C GLY A 137 13.27 1.41 2.54
N VAL A 138 12.28 1.37 3.44
CA VAL A 138 12.42 1.77 4.84
C VAL A 138 13.06 0.66 5.68
N PHE A 139 12.78 -0.60 5.34
CA PHE A 139 13.25 -1.73 6.12
C PHE A 139 14.78 -1.89 6.09
N LYS A 140 15.34 -2.02 7.29
CA LYS A 140 16.72 -2.42 7.52
C LYS A 140 16.73 -3.79 8.19
N PHE A 141 17.27 -4.80 7.52
CA PHE A 141 17.34 -6.17 8.02
C PHE A 141 18.67 -6.42 8.75
N PRO A 142 18.68 -7.16 9.87
CA PRO A 142 19.90 -7.57 10.57
C PRO A 142 20.61 -8.70 9.81
N GLU A 143 21.78 -9.07 10.35
CA GLU A 143 22.53 -10.26 9.93
C GLU A 143 21.65 -11.53 9.92
N PRO A 144 21.95 -12.53 9.06
CA PRO A 144 21.09 -13.69 8.88
C PRO A 144 20.85 -14.55 10.13
N ASN A 145 21.78 -14.53 11.10
CA ASN A 145 21.66 -15.28 12.35
C ASN A 145 20.58 -14.71 13.30
N VAL A 146 20.19 -13.45 13.14
CA VAL A 146 19.17 -12.81 13.97
C VAL A 146 17.77 -13.28 13.54
N PRO A 147 16.94 -13.80 14.47
CA PRO A 147 15.59 -14.24 14.13
C PRO A 147 14.70 -13.09 13.67
N LEU A 148 13.87 -13.38 12.67
CA LEU A 148 12.94 -12.43 12.07
C LEU A 148 11.50 -12.85 12.32
N ILE A 149 10.67 -11.91 12.76
CA ILE A 149 9.22 -12.07 12.87
C ILE A 149 8.59 -11.12 11.83
N LEU A 150 8.05 -11.68 10.76
CA LEU A 150 7.52 -10.95 9.61
C LEU A 150 5.99 -11.02 9.62
N ILE A 151 5.30 -9.88 9.73
CA ILE A 151 3.83 -9.80 9.76
C ILE A 151 3.34 -9.09 8.50
N GLY A 152 2.83 -9.86 7.54
CA GLY A 152 2.51 -9.37 6.19
C GLY A 152 1.24 -9.96 5.60
N PRO A 153 0.04 -9.61 6.09
CA PRO A 153 -1.20 -10.11 5.52
C PRO A 153 -1.46 -9.57 4.10
N GLY A 154 -1.97 -10.44 3.22
CA GLY A 154 -2.29 -10.12 1.83
C GLY A 154 -1.08 -9.57 1.07
N THR A 155 -1.26 -8.42 0.43
CA THR A 155 -0.18 -7.75 -0.33
C THR A 155 0.98 -7.26 0.55
N GLY A 156 0.81 -7.24 1.88
CA GLY A 156 1.89 -7.02 2.85
C GLY A 156 3.03 -8.05 2.77
N LEU A 157 2.80 -9.18 2.09
CA LEU A 157 3.81 -10.20 1.84
C LEU A 157 4.96 -9.72 0.95
N ALA A 158 4.73 -8.74 0.06
CA ALA A 158 5.68 -8.33 -0.98
C ALA A 158 7.13 -8.12 -0.49
N PRO A 159 7.42 -7.22 0.47
CA PRO A 159 8.80 -7.01 0.95
C PRO A 159 9.40 -8.27 1.59
N PHE A 160 8.58 -9.11 2.24
CA PHE A 160 9.04 -10.34 2.89
C PHE A 160 9.33 -11.45 1.88
N ARG A 161 8.57 -11.53 0.80
CA ARG A 161 8.85 -12.43 -0.33
C ARG A 161 10.25 -12.15 -0.89
N SER A 162 10.56 -10.88 -1.16
CA SER A 162 11.88 -10.45 -1.63
C SER A 162 13.00 -10.84 -0.67
N LEU A 163 12.82 -10.58 0.62
CA LEU A 163 13.81 -10.92 1.66
C LEU A 163 14.05 -12.43 1.77
N ILE A 164 12.98 -13.23 1.80
CA ILE A 164 13.08 -14.69 1.93
C ILE A 164 13.82 -15.27 0.71
N GLN A 165 13.46 -14.84 -0.50
CA GLN A 165 14.16 -15.24 -1.72
C GLN A 165 15.66 -14.89 -1.68
N ASP A 166 16.01 -13.69 -1.21
CA ASP A 166 17.42 -13.27 -1.07
C ASP A 166 18.18 -14.15 -0.06
N ARG A 167 17.61 -14.42 1.11
CA ARG A 167 18.24 -15.29 2.13
C ARG A 167 18.40 -16.73 1.65
N ILE A 168 17.40 -17.28 0.96
CA ILE A 168 17.46 -18.63 0.38
C ILE A 168 18.56 -18.69 -0.69
N ALA A 169 18.60 -17.73 -1.61
CA ALA A 169 19.60 -17.70 -2.67
C ALA A 169 21.04 -17.61 -2.15
N ARG A 170 21.24 -16.95 -1.00
CA ARG A 170 22.54 -16.84 -0.33
C ARG A 170 22.88 -18.04 0.57
N GLY A 171 21.99 -19.02 0.71
CA GLY A 171 22.18 -20.18 1.59
C GLY A 171 22.16 -19.83 3.09
N VAL A 172 21.54 -18.70 3.46
CA VAL A 172 21.46 -18.19 4.84
C VAL A 172 20.01 -18.07 5.32
N ALA A 173 19.11 -18.86 4.73
CA ALA A 173 17.73 -18.95 5.16
C ALA A 173 17.61 -19.72 6.48
N GLY A 174 16.63 -19.35 7.31
CA GLY A 174 16.42 -19.89 8.64
C GLY A 174 16.06 -18.79 9.66
N ASN A 175 15.47 -19.19 10.78
CA ASN A 175 15.00 -18.30 11.85
C ASN A 175 14.01 -17.22 11.37
N ILE A 176 13.20 -17.52 10.35
CA ILE A 176 12.16 -16.62 9.84
C ILE A 176 10.80 -17.16 10.27
N HIS A 177 10.06 -16.33 11.01
CA HIS A 177 8.70 -16.58 11.46
C HIS A 177 7.76 -15.67 10.68
N LEU A 178 7.00 -16.21 9.73
CA LEU A 178 6.11 -15.45 8.84
C LEU A 178 4.66 -15.57 9.30
N PHE A 179 4.06 -14.46 9.72
CA PHE A 179 2.63 -14.31 9.95
C PHE A 179 1.96 -13.83 8.66
N PHE A 180 1.34 -14.77 7.94
CA PHE A 180 0.60 -14.50 6.71
C PHE A 180 -0.91 -14.61 6.93
N GLY A 181 -1.67 -13.89 6.11
CA GLY A 181 -3.13 -13.82 6.22
C GLY A 181 -3.82 -13.51 4.91
N CYS A 182 -4.86 -14.28 4.59
CA CYS A 182 -5.75 -14.05 3.45
C CYS A 182 -7.21 -14.30 3.85
N ARG A 183 -8.18 -13.92 3.02
CA ARG A 183 -9.61 -14.09 3.34
C ARG A 183 -10.10 -15.52 3.10
N TYR A 184 -9.60 -16.15 2.04
CA TYR A 184 -9.98 -17.47 1.59
C TYR A 184 -8.75 -18.19 1.01
N LYS A 185 -8.32 -19.27 1.68
CA LYS A 185 -7.17 -20.08 1.28
C LYS A 185 -7.15 -20.45 -0.21
N GLU A 186 -8.32 -20.73 -0.78
CA GLU A 186 -8.49 -21.17 -2.18
C GLU A 186 -8.64 -20.01 -3.19
N LYS A 187 -8.66 -18.75 -2.75
CA LYS A 187 -8.89 -17.60 -3.66
C LYS A 187 -7.81 -16.53 -3.61
N ASP A 188 -7.29 -16.21 -2.42
CA ASP A 188 -6.38 -15.07 -2.23
C ASP A 188 -5.15 -15.41 -1.38
N PHE A 189 -4.79 -16.69 -1.31
CA PHE A 189 -3.48 -17.11 -0.80
C PHE A 189 -2.39 -16.79 -1.83
N LEU A 190 -1.85 -15.58 -1.74
CA LEU A 190 -0.76 -15.10 -2.57
C LEU A 190 0.50 -15.95 -2.39
N CYS A 191 1.14 -16.35 -3.49
CA CYS A 191 2.40 -17.11 -3.49
C CYS A 191 2.34 -18.42 -2.69
N ARG A 192 1.17 -19.08 -2.65
CA ARG A 192 0.93 -20.31 -1.87
C ARG A 192 2.00 -21.38 -2.08
N HIS A 193 2.28 -21.71 -3.35
CA HIS A 193 3.27 -22.74 -3.69
C HIS A 193 4.68 -22.39 -3.18
N GLU A 194 5.09 -21.12 -3.26
CA GLU A 194 6.39 -20.69 -2.74
C GLU A 194 6.43 -20.79 -1.21
N ILE A 195 5.40 -20.31 -0.52
CA ILE A 195 5.33 -20.33 0.94
C ILE A 195 5.31 -21.77 1.48
N GLU A 196 4.49 -22.65 0.91
CA GLU A 196 4.41 -24.07 1.29
C GLU A 196 5.75 -24.78 1.05
N LYS A 197 6.45 -24.43 -0.04
CA LYS A 197 7.79 -24.96 -0.32
C LYS A 197 8.82 -24.49 0.70
N TRP A 198 8.86 -23.19 1.01
CA TRP A 198 9.79 -22.64 2.01
C TRP A 198 9.56 -23.22 3.40
N GLU A 199 8.31 -23.53 3.76
CA GLU A 199 7.98 -24.20 5.00
C GLU A 199 8.45 -25.65 5.00
N THR A 200 8.21 -26.39 3.90
CA THR A 200 8.65 -27.78 3.75
C THR A 200 10.18 -27.92 3.79
N ASP A 201 10.89 -26.98 3.14
CA ASP A 201 12.35 -26.93 3.10
C ASP A 201 12.96 -26.40 4.43
N GLY A 202 12.13 -26.03 5.41
CA GLY A 202 12.57 -25.56 6.74
C GLY A 202 13.15 -24.14 6.75
N HIS A 203 12.93 -23.36 5.69
CA HIS A 203 13.44 -21.98 5.58
C HIS A 203 12.61 -20.98 6.39
N VAL A 204 11.31 -21.21 6.52
CA VAL A 204 10.34 -20.31 7.16
C VAL A 204 9.35 -21.12 7.98
N VAL A 205 8.98 -20.63 9.17
CA VAL A 205 7.84 -21.15 9.94
C VAL A 205 6.64 -20.24 9.70
N VAL A 206 5.53 -20.78 9.20
CA VAL A 206 4.36 -19.97 8.82
C VAL A 206 3.29 -20.02 9.89
N TYR A 207 2.78 -18.84 10.24
CA TYR A 207 1.68 -18.65 11.18
C TYR A 207 0.55 -17.88 10.53
N VAL A 208 -0.64 -18.02 11.12
CA VAL A 208 -1.80 -17.21 10.75
C VAL A 208 -1.75 -15.89 11.51
N GLN A 209 -1.94 -14.77 10.82
CA GLN A 209 -1.77 -13.41 11.39
C GLN A 209 -2.63 -13.11 12.63
N HIS A 210 -3.83 -13.68 12.76
CA HIS A 210 -4.69 -13.46 13.93
C HIS A 210 -4.38 -14.38 15.11
N LYS A 211 -3.38 -15.28 14.97
CA LYS A 211 -2.99 -16.27 15.97
C LYS A 211 -1.69 -15.89 16.70
N ILE A 212 -1.33 -14.61 16.72
CA ILE A 212 -0.14 -14.12 17.45
C ILE A 212 -0.21 -14.56 18.93
N SER A 213 -1.38 -14.46 19.56
CA SER A 213 -1.59 -14.87 20.95
C SER A 213 -1.39 -16.37 21.20
N GLU A 214 -1.70 -17.23 20.22
CA GLU A 214 -1.52 -18.69 20.33
C GLU A 214 -0.03 -19.08 20.40
N HIS A 215 0.86 -18.24 19.86
CA HIS A 215 2.31 -18.47 19.83
C HIS A 215 3.08 -17.60 20.84
N ARG A 216 2.41 -17.09 21.88
CA ARG A 216 2.96 -16.20 22.90
C ARG A 216 4.35 -16.62 23.38
N ASN A 217 4.50 -17.85 23.88
CA ASN A 217 5.74 -18.28 24.53
C ASN A 217 6.92 -18.25 23.56
N THR A 218 6.75 -18.85 22.38
CA THR A 218 7.75 -18.84 21.31
C THR A 218 8.12 -17.43 20.88
N LEU A 219 7.12 -16.56 20.64
CA LEU A 219 7.37 -15.19 20.21
C LEU A 219 8.09 -14.38 21.29
N ARG A 220 7.71 -14.54 22.56
CA ARG A 220 8.36 -13.90 23.68
C ARG A 220 9.83 -14.31 23.76
N ASP A 221 10.12 -15.60 23.69
CA ASP A 221 11.49 -16.11 23.76
C ASP A 221 12.35 -15.59 22.61
N LEU A 222 11.81 -15.55 21.39
CA LEU A 222 12.47 -14.95 20.22
C LEU A 222 12.76 -13.46 20.45
N ILE A 223 11.78 -12.69 20.92
CA ILE A 223 11.92 -11.25 21.17
C ILE A 223 12.98 -10.98 22.23
N LEU A 224 12.97 -11.74 23.33
CA LEU A 224 13.97 -11.63 24.40
C LEU A 224 15.36 -12.05 23.92
N SER A 225 15.44 -13.00 22.98
CA SER A 225 16.69 -13.45 22.35
C SER A 225 17.21 -12.50 21.25
N GLY A 226 16.59 -11.34 21.05
CA GLY A 226 17.08 -10.34 20.12
C GLY A 226 16.38 -10.31 18.75
N ALA A 227 15.26 -11.02 18.57
CA ALA A 227 14.55 -11.02 17.30
C ALA A 227 14.11 -9.61 16.85
N HIS A 228 13.99 -9.45 15.53
CA HIS A 228 13.47 -8.25 14.87
C HIS A 228 12.06 -8.49 14.32
N ILE A 229 11.18 -7.52 14.50
CA ILE A 229 9.78 -7.54 14.09
C ILE A 229 9.59 -6.57 12.92
N TYR A 230 8.92 -7.05 11.86
CA TYR A 230 8.59 -6.26 10.68
C TYR A 230 7.11 -6.37 10.36
N VAL A 231 6.44 -5.24 10.18
CA VAL A 231 5.00 -5.19 9.88
C VAL A 231 4.78 -4.52 8.53
N SER A 232 4.08 -5.19 7.62
CA SER A 232 3.76 -4.64 6.29
C SER A 232 2.32 -4.92 5.88
N GLY A 233 1.66 -3.94 5.26
CA GLY A 233 0.29 -4.08 4.73
C GLY A 233 -0.59 -2.86 4.96
N ASN A 234 -1.88 -3.10 5.23
CA ASN A 234 -2.90 -2.04 5.31
C ASN A 234 -2.64 -1.06 6.46
N SER A 235 -2.57 0.24 6.18
CA SER A 235 -2.23 1.30 7.15
C SER A 235 -3.31 1.66 8.18
N LYS A 236 -4.56 1.19 8.01
CA LYS A 236 -5.69 1.65 8.84
C LYS A 236 -5.58 1.23 10.30
N ASN A 237 -5.91 -0.03 10.57
CA ASN A 237 -5.97 -0.56 11.95
C ASN A 237 -4.97 -1.71 12.16
N MET A 238 -4.43 -2.29 11.09
CA MET A 238 -3.59 -3.48 11.18
C MET A 238 -2.30 -3.25 11.99
N PRO A 239 -1.55 -2.15 11.81
CA PRO A 239 -0.27 -1.97 12.51
C PRO A 239 -0.45 -1.76 14.01
N ASP A 240 -1.43 -0.95 14.39
CA ASP A 240 -1.78 -0.70 15.79
C ASP A 240 -2.29 -1.98 16.45
N ASN A 241 -3.21 -2.72 15.80
CA ASN A 241 -3.69 -4.00 16.32
C ASN A 241 -2.55 -5.03 16.53
N VAL A 242 -1.59 -5.10 15.61
CA VAL A 242 -0.44 -6.00 15.75
C VAL A 242 0.43 -5.56 16.92
N ARG A 243 0.71 -4.26 17.04
CA ARG A 243 1.50 -3.70 18.13
C ARG A 243 0.83 -3.95 19.49
N ASP A 244 -0.46 -3.68 19.60
CA ASP A 244 -1.23 -3.90 20.82
C ASP A 244 -1.25 -5.39 21.18
N SER A 245 -1.40 -6.28 20.18
CA SER A 245 -1.30 -7.72 20.42
C SER A 245 0.06 -8.15 20.98
N PHE A 246 1.17 -7.54 20.55
CA PHE A 246 2.48 -7.84 21.14
C PHE A 246 2.58 -7.36 22.60
N ILE A 247 2.03 -6.18 22.90
CA ILE A 247 2.07 -5.59 24.25
C ILE A 247 1.17 -6.38 25.20
N GLU A 248 -0.07 -6.64 24.81
CA GLU A 248 -1.12 -7.18 25.68
C GLU A 248 -1.09 -8.71 25.77
N ASN A 249 -0.62 -9.41 24.73
CA ASN A 249 -0.67 -10.87 24.69
C ASN A 249 0.70 -11.54 24.73
N VAL A 250 1.73 -10.95 24.11
CA VAL A 250 3.06 -11.60 23.99
C VAL A 250 3.99 -11.20 25.14
N LEU A 251 4.03 -9.91 25.44
CA LEU A 251 4.95 -9.29 26.40
C LEU A 251 4.29 -8.90 27.73
N CYS A 252 3.08 -9.39 28.00
CA CYS A 252 2.27 -8.95 29.14
C CYS A 252 2.87 -9.25 30.53
N ASP A 253 3.85 -10.14 30.64
CA ASP A 253 4.56 -10.38 31.90
C ASP A 253 5.68 -9.36 32.18
N LEU A 254 6.02 -8.51 31.20
CA LEU A 254 7.02 -7.45 31.41
C LEU A 254 6.36 -6.28 32.14
N GLU A 255 7.00 -5.81 33.21
CA GLU A 255 6.54 -4.65 33.99
C GLU A 255 6.30 -3.41 33.12
N ASP A 256 7.15 -3.19 32.11
CA ASP A 256 7.00 -2.12 31.11
C ASP A 256 7.04 -2.63 29.67
N ALA A 257 6.05 -3.43 29.28
CA ALA A 257 5.90 -3.92 27.91
C ALA A 257 5.81 -2.79 26.86
N LYS A 258 5.15 -1.67 27.20
CA LYS A 258 4.99 -0.52 26.29
C LYS A 258 6.31 0.18 26.04
N GLY A 259 7.10 0.44 27.09
CA GLY A 259 8.43 1.03 26.99
C GLY A 259 9.40 0.10 26.26
N PHE A 260 9.30 -1.22 26.49
CA PHE A 260 10.10 -2.21 25.77
C PHE A 260 9.87 -2.14 24.25
N VAL A 261 8.60 -2.18 23.80
CA VAL A 261 8.28 -2.07 22.37
C VAL A 261 8.68 -0.71 21.81
N LYS A 262 8.52 0.37 22.58
CA LYS A 262 9.00 1.71 22.18
C LYS A 262 10.52 1.73 21.94
N ASN A 263 11.29 1.08 22.82
CA ASN A 263 12.73 0.93 22.64
C ASN A 263 13.07 0.08 21.39
N MET A 264 12.32 -0.99 21.12
CA MET A 264 12.50 -1.78 19.89
C MET A 264 12.30 -0.93 18.64
N VAL A 265 11.31 -0.03 18.62
CA VAL A 265 11.11 0.91 17.49
C VAL A 265 12.31 1.85 17.35
N GLN A 266 12.79 2.43 18.45
CA GLN A 266 13.93 3.35 18.44
C GLN A 266 15.23 2.70 17.98
N THR A 267 15.45 1.43 18.35
CA THR A 267 16.64 0.65 17.99
C THR A 267 16.52 -0.02 16.61
N GLY A 268 15.38 0.13 15.92
CA GLY A 268 15.13 -0.50 14.62
C GLY A 268 14.85 -2.00 14.69
N ARG A 269 14.63 -2.56 15.88
CA ARG A 269 14.19 -3.94 16.09
C ARG A 269 12.70 -4.15 15.82
N TYR A 270 11.91 -3.07 15.77
CA TYR A 270 10.52 -3.09 15.33
C TYR A 270 10.34 -2.05 14.23
N GLN A 271 9.96 -2.47 13.02
CA GLN A 271 9.79 -1.58 11.86
C GLN A 271 8.46 -1.82 11.17
N THR A 272 7.86 -0.75 10.63
CA THR A 272 6.55 -0.80 9.97
C THR A 272 6.62 -0.09 8.61
N GLU A 273 6.09 -0.74 7.57
CA GLU A 273 5.88 -0.14 6.25
C GLU A 273 4.45 -0.45 5.78
N THR A 274 3.55 0.54 5.86
CA THR A 274 2.12 0.34 5.59
C THR A 274 1.54 1.38 4.63
N TRP A 275 0.46 1.01 3.95
CA TRP A 275 -0.22 1.82 2.93
C TRP A 275 -1.75 1.72 2.99
#